data_AF-A0A0A9DHS1-F1
#
_entry.id   AF-A0A0A9DHS1-F1
#
_cell.length_a   1.000
_cell.length_b   1.000
_cell.length_c   1.000
_cell.angle_alpha   90.00
_cell.angle_beta   90.00
_cell.angle_gamma   90.00
#
_symmetry.space_group_name_H-M   'P 1'
#
loop_
_entity.id
_entity.type
_entity.pdbx_description
1 polymer ?
#
loop_
_entity_poly.entity_id
_entity_poly.type
_entity_poly.pdbx_seq_one_letter_code
_entity_poly.pdbx_strand_id
1 'polypeptide(L)' 'MVKAEWGQQIRNYVFHPYKLIKDVRTGCETSDITGVMDGELDPFIRAYLKYKLTTAAAS' A
#
# COMPACT_ATOMS: atom_id res chain seq x y z
N MET A 1 -13.98 -13.91 8.29
CA MET A 1 -13.55 -13.09 9.44
C MET A 1 -12.13 -12.62 9.16
N VAL A 2 -11.89 -11.31 9.08
CA VAL A 2 -10.52 -10.77 8.91
C VAL A 2 -9.87 -10.76 10.29
N LYS A 3 -8.72 -11.43 10.43
CA LYS A 3 -7.98 -11.46 11.69
C LYS A 3 -7.04 -10.27 11.75
N ALA A 4 -7.16 -9.47 12.81
CA ALA A 4 -6.23 -8.39 13.11
C ALA A 4 -5.02 -8.96 13.87
N GLU A 5 -4.11 -9.57 13.12
CA GLU A 5 -2.88 -10.16 13.66
C GLU A 5 -1.65 -9.53 12.99
N TRP A 6 -0.50 -9.63 13.67
CA TRP A 6 0.76 -9.13 13.16
C TRP A 6 1.12 -9.84 11.84
N GLY A 7 1.52 -9.08 10.83
CA GLY A 7 1.85 -9.62 9.50
C GLY A 7 0.67 -9.79 8.53
N GLN A 8 -0.57 -9.49 8.93
CA GLN A 8 -1.73 -9.44 8.02
C GLN A 8 -2.06 -8.00 7.52
N GLN A 9 -1.14 -7.06 7.72
CA GLN A 9 -1.30 -5.67 7.30
C GLN A 9 -1.13 -5.53 5.78
N ILE A 10 -1.92 -4.66 5.13
CA ILE A 10 -1.79 -4.40 3.69
C ILE A 10 -0.96 -3.15 3.37
N ARG A 11 -0.88 -2.20 4.31
CA ARG A 11 -0.18 -0.93 4.15
C ARG A 11 0.18 -0.34 5.50
N ASN A 12 1.39 0.18 5.61
CA ASN A 12 1.89 0.85 6.80
C ASN A 12 1.85 2.36 6.59
N TYR A 13 1.35 3.09 7.59
CA TYR A 13 1.30 4.55 7.61
C TYR A 13 2.11 5.02 8.82
N VAL A 14 3.29 5.59 8.57
CA VAL A 14 4.23 6.04 9.60
C VAL A 14 4.36 7.55 9.50
N PHE A 15 3.68 8.28 10.38
CA PHE A 15 3.69 9.75 10.33
C PHE A 15 4.96 10.35 10.94
N HIS A 16 5.48 9.72 11.99
CA HIS A 16 6.71 10.12 12.63
C HIS A 16 7.57 8.87 12.92
N PRO A 17 8.91 8.98 12.83
CA PRO A 17 9.67 10.20 12.52
C PRO A 17 9.84 10.51 11.01
N TYR A 18 9.55 9.56 10.11
CA TYR A 18 10.01 9.63 8.71
C TYR A 18 8.92 9.87 7.65
N LYS A 19 7.67 10.16 8.04
CA LYS A 19 6.54 10.37 7.12
C LYS A 19 6.52 9.42 5.91
N LEU A 20 6.20 8.15 6.13
CA LEU A 20 6.25 7.11 5.11
C LEU A 20 4.94 6.32 5.05
N ILE A 21 4.41 6.16 3.85
CA ILE A 21 3.30 5.27 3.55
C ILE A 21 3.80 4.20 2.60
N LYS A 22 3.68 2.93 2.98
CA LYS A 22 4.20 1.79 2.21
C LYS A 22 3.18 0.67 2.11
N ASP A 23 2.78 0.32 0.89
CA ASP A 23 1.92 -0.83 0.60
C ASP A 23 2.79 -2.09 0.53
N VAL A 24 2.62 -3.00 1.49
CA VAL A 24 3.51 -4.16 1.65
C VAL A 24 3.27 -5.26 0.61
N ARG A 25 2.13 -5.20 -0.09
CA ARG A 25 1.79 -6.19 -1.13
C ARG A 25 2.46 -5.85 -2.45
N THR A 26 2.52 -4.56 -2.76
CA THR A 26 3.00 -4.05 -4.06
C THR A 26 4.39 -3.41 -3.99
N GLY A 27 4.87 -3.09 -2.78
CA GLY A 27 6.10 -2.35 -2.56
C GLY A 27 5.99 -0.84 -2.84
N CYS A 28 4.83 -0.36 -3.31
CA CYS A 28 4.62 1.06 -3.62
C CYS A 28 4.66 1.90 -2.34
N GLU A 29 5.44 2.98 -2.35
CA GLU A 29 5.59 3.87 -1.20
C GLU A 29 5.60 5.35 -1.60
N THR A 30 5.21 6.20 -0.66
CA THR A 30 5.20 7.66 -0.81
C THR A 30 5.47 8.33 0.53
N SER A 31 6.07 9.51 0.49
CA SER A 31 6.23 10.41 1.63
C SER A 31 5.14 11.48 1.71
N ASP A 32 4.29 11.59 0.69
CA ASP A 32 3.20 12.56 0.67
C ASP A 32 2.01 12.04 1.50
N ILE A 33 2.05 12.31 2.80
CA ILE A 33 0.99 11.86 3.71
C ILE A 33 -0.30 12.64 3.49
N THR A 34 -0.17 13.95 3.31
CA THR A 34 -1.34 14.84 3.27
C THR A 34 -2.21 14.52 2.06
N GLY A 35 -1.66 14.41 0.85
CA GLY A 35 -2.44 14.06 -0.35
C GLY A 35 -3.06 12.68 -0.23
N VAL A 36 -2.35 11.70 0.34
CA VAL A 36 -2.92 10.36 0.58
C VAL A 36 -4.08 10.40 1.58
N MET A 37 -4.00 11.21 2.63
CA MET A 37 -5.10 11.41 3.57
C MET A 37 -6.26 12.21 2.96
N ASP A 38 -5.97 13.07 1.98
CA ASP A 38 -6.97 13.85 1.23
C ASP A 38 -7.65 13.03 0.12
N GLY A 39 -7.12 11.84 -0.20
CA GLY A 39 -7.75 10.88 -1.09
C GLY A 39 -6.94 10.50 -2.32
N GLU A 40 -5.69 10.93 -2.46
CA GLU A 40 -4.77 10.54 -3.54
C GLU A 40 -4.29 9.08 -3.41
N LEU A 41 -5.22 8.14 -3.46
CA LEU A 41 -4.97 6.70 -3.35
C LEU A 41 -4.70 6.01 -4.68
N ASP A 42 -4.91 6.73 -5.79
CA ASP A 42 -4.82 6.21 -7.14
C ASP A 42 -3.47 5.52 -7.45
N PRO A 43 -2.31 6.04 -7.03
CA PRO A 43 -1.01 5.37 -7.23
C PRO A 43 -1.00 3.95 -6.66
N PHE A 44 -1.56 3.76 -5.47
CA PHE A 44 -1.62 2.46 -4.81
C PHE A 44 -2.62 1.50 -5.47
N ILE A 45 -3.77 2.03 -5.93
CA ILE A 45 -4.78 1.22 -6.62
C ILE A 45 -4.19 0.69 -7.92
N ARG A 46 -3.58 1.57 -8.74
CA ARG A 46 -2.91 1.15 -9.99
C ARG A 46 -1.78 0.16 -9.73
N ALA A 47 -0.97 0.39 -8.69
CA ALA A 47 0.10 -0.54 -8.31
C ALA A 47 -0.44 -1.93 -7.96
N TYR A 48 -1.56 -2.00 -7.23
CA TYR A 48 -2.19 -3.27 -6.88
C TYR A 48 -2.78 -4.01 -8.07
N LEU A 49 -3.42 -3.29 -9.00
CA LEU A 49 -3.93 -3.88 -10.23
C LEU A 49 -2.80 -4.45 -11.09
N LYS A 50 -1.69 -3.73 -11.23
CA LYS A 50 -0.49 -4.23 -11.93
C LYS A 50 0.07 -5.47 -11.24
N TYR A 51 0.24 -5.44 -9.91
CA TYR A 51 0.69 -6.59 -9.14
C TYR A 51 -0.17 -7.83 -9.39
N LYS A 52 -1.50 -7.69 -9.32
CA LYS A 52 -2.46 -8.76 -9.61
C LYS A 52 -2.30 -9.33 -11.02
N LEU A 53 -2.14 -8.48 -12.03
CA LEU A 53 -1.94 -8.91 -13.42
C LEU A 53 -0.63 -9.67 -13.57
N THR A 54 0.46 -9.18 -12.97
CA THR A 54 1.76 -9.87 -13.00
C THR A 54 1.70 -11.23 -12.30
N THR A 55 1.05 -11.33 -11.14
CA THR A 55 0.88 -12.61 -10.43
C THR A 55 0.04 -13.60 -11.23
N ALA A 56 -1.01 -13.15 -11.93
CA ALA A 56 -1.87 -14.01 -12.74
C ALA A 56 -1.20 -14.47 -14.05
N ALA A 57 -0.29 -13.68 -14.62
CA ALA A 57 0.48 -14.06 -15.81
C ALA A 57 1.65 -15.00 -15.50
N ALA A 58 2.10 -15.07 -14.23
CA ALA A 58 3.19 -15.92 -13.76
C ALA A 58 2.73 -17.30 -13.25
N SER A 59 1.44 -17.62 -13.38
CA SER A 59 0.78 -18.86 -12.98
C SER A 59 0.10 -19.53 -14.16
#